data_AF-A0A9E3NU67-F1
#
_entry.id   AF-A0A9E3NU67-F1
#
_cell.length_a   1.000
_cell.length_b   1.000
_cell.length_c   1.000
_cell.angle_alpha   90.00
_cell.angle_beta   90.00
_cell.angle_gamma   90.00
#
_symmetry.space_group_name_H-M   'P 1'
#
loop_
_entity.id
_entity.type
_entity.pdbx_description
1 polymer ?
#
loop_
_entity_poly.entity_id
_entity_poly.type
_entity_poly.pdbx_seq_one_letter_code
_entity_poly.pdbx_strand_id
1 'polypeptide(L)'
;MSLRDLLLVYGVVGLGCGLAVWRRATDRGLGAVLSALATVPLWPLWAPFALMPSPLAKHAKESDAIVARVEKALAEAVDAAAETPMSEIFSRSVAGRIATQVRAVAARLRELEALSAQTHFDRGASAQRLADLEQRGAPERAIATARLQHDSLLRLADLRAADAQALEELADLLDALRTQLVLARYAGASDDGASAIVGEVWARLEGLGAALDQAPHAP
;
A
#
# COMPACT_ATOMS: atom_id res chain seq x y z
N MET A 1 -16.21 -33.63 25.52
CA MET A 1 -14.80 -33.21 25.36
C MET A 1 -14.12 -33.30 26.71
N SER A 2 -12.95 -33.93 26.76
CA SER A 2 -12.18 -34.11 27.99
C SER A 2 -11.62 -32.78 28.47
N LEU A 3 -11.54 -32.56 29.78
CA LEU A 3 -10.90 -31.37 30.38
C LEU A 3 -9.44 -31.21 29.90
N ARG A 4 -8.80 -32.33 29.53
CA ARG A 4 -7.46 -32.36 28.92
C ARG A 4 -7.43 -31.83 27.49
N ASP A 5 -8.46 -32.09 26.68
CA ASP A 5 -8.53 -31.53 25.32
C ASP A 5 -8.71 -30.02 25.37
N LEU A 6 -9.51 -29.52 26.31
CA LEU A 6 -9.70 -28.09 26.51
C LEU A 6 -8.38 -27.41 26.90
N LEU A 7 -7.62 -28.02 27.81
CA LEU A 7 -6.31 -27.56 28.25
C LEU A 7 -5.26 -27.59 27.13
N LEU A 8 -5.28 -28.63 26.28
CA LEU A 8 -4.38 -28.74 25.13
C LEU A 8 -4.69 -27.67 24.08
N VAL A 9 -5.96 -27.45 23.76
CA VAL A 9 -6.37 -26.41 22.81
C VAL A 9 -6.02 -25.02 23.34
N TYR A 10 -6.31 -24.74 24.62
CA TYR A 10 -5.92 -23.47 25.24
C TYR A 10 -4.40 -23.29 25.28
N GLY A 11 -3.66 -24.36 25.56
CA GLY A 11 -2.20 -24.36 25.57
C GLY A 11 -1.62 -24.03 24.21
N VAL A 12 -2.06 -24.72 23.15
CA VAL A 12 -1.54 -24.52 21.78
C VAL A 12 -1.91 -23.13 21.25
N VAL A 13 -3.14 -22.67 21.50
CA VAL A 13 -3.58 -21.34 21.07
C VAL A 13 -2.84 -20.24 21.85
N GLY A 14 -2.69 -20.39 23.16
CA GLY A 14 -1.92 -19.46 24.00
C GLY A 14 -0.44 -19.39 23.59
N LEU A 15 0.16 -20.52 23.23
CA LEU A 15 1.55 -20.60 22.77
C LEU A 15 1.73 -19.92 21.41
N GLY A 16 0.76 -20.08 20.50
CA GLY A 16 0.72 -19.38 19.22
C GLY A 16 0.60 -17.86 19.37
N CYS A 17 -0.29 -17.40 20.26
CA CYS A 17 -0.45 -15.97 20.57
C CYS A 17 0.80 -15.37 21.23
N GLY A 18 1.42 -16.08 22.17
CA GLY A 18 2.66 -15.66 22.81
C GLY A 18 3.81 -15.51 21.80
N LEU A 19 3.93 -16.45 20.85
CA LEU A 19 4.93 -16.36 19.78
C LEU A 19 4.70 -15.15 18.86
N ALA A 20 3.45 -14.84 18.54
CA ALA A 20 3.10 -13.71 17.68
C ALA A 20 3.43 -12.36 18.33
N VAL A 21 3.16 -12.21 19.64
CA VAL A 21 3.50 -11.02 20.42
C VAL A 21 5.01 -10.88 20.58
N TRP A 22 5.71 -11.98 20.87
CA TRP A 22 7.17 -11.99 20.99
C TRP A 22 7.87 -11.60 19.68
N ARG A 23 7.32 -11.99 18.52
CA ARG A 23 7.83 -11.53 17.21
C ARG A 23 7.57 -10.05 16.92
N ARG A 24 6.59 -9.42 17.58
CA ARG A 24 6.25 -8.00 17.42
C ARG A 24 6.96 -7.08 18.42
N ALA A 25 7.48 -7.63 19.52
CA ALA A 25 8.18 -6.85 20.53
C ALA A 25 9.61 -6.52 20.05
N THR A 26 9.89 -5.24 19.84
CA THR A 26 11.20 -4.71 19.44
C THR A 26 12.23 -4.70 20.58
N ASP A 27 11.78 -4.74 21.84
CA ASP A 27 12.64 -4.79 23.02
C ASP A 27 12.85 -6.22 23.55
N ARG A 28 14.08 -6.72 23.46
CA ARG A 28 14.51 -8.04 23.97
C ARG A 28 14.91 -7.99 25.46
N GLY A 29 14.05 -7.43 26.31
CA GLY A 29 14.29 -7.34 27.76
C GLY A 29 13.50 -8.38 28.57
N LEU A 30 13.94 -8.68 29.80
CA LEU A 30 13.22 -9.53 30.77
C LEU A 30 11.77 -9.05 31.04
N GLY A 31 11.50 -7.75 30.86
CA GLY A 31 10.15 -7.19 30.94
C GLY A 31 9.19 -7.69 29.85
N ALA A 32 9.69 -8.04 28.66
CA ALA A 32 8.88 -8.61 27.58
C ALA A 32 8.48 -10.07 27.87
N VAL A 33 9.32 -10.81 28.59
CA VAL A 33 9.03 -12.19 29.01
C VAL A 33 7.98 -12.21 30.12
N LEU A 34 8.08 -11.28 31.08
CA LEU A 34 7.08 -11.11 32.15
C LEU A 34 5.73 -10.60 31.62
N SER A 35 5.72 -9.69 30.63
CA SER A 35 4.47 -9.25 30.00
C SER A 35 3.84 -10.34 29.12
N ALA A 36 4.66 -11.19 28.48
CA ALA A 36 4.20 -12.36 27.73
C ALA A 36 3.57 -13.43 28.65
N LEU A 37 4.12 -13.64 29.86
CA LEU A 37 3.52 -14.54 30.85
C LEU A 37 2.23 -13.99 31.45
N ALA A 38 2.14 -12.67 31.65
CA ALA A 38 0.94 -12.00 32.15
C ALA A 38 -0.21 -11.98 31.13
N THR A 39 0.07 -12.16 29.84
CA THR A 39 -0.95 -12.15 28.76
C THR A 39 -1.58 -13.52 28.50
N VAL A 40 -0.99 -14.62 29.00
CA VAL A 40 -1.54 -15.99 28.87
C VAL A 40 -2.96 -16.14 29.44
N PRO A 41 -3.30 -15.64 30.66
CA PRO A 41 -4.67 -15.71 31.15
C PRO A 41 -5.61 -14.67 30.51
N LEU A 42 -5.07 -13.63 29.87
CA LEU A 42 -5.84 -12.52 29.29
C LEU A 42 -6.12 -12.69 27.80
N TRP A 43 -5.76 -13.84 27.22
CA TRP A 43 -5.91 -14.10 25.79
C TRP A 43 -7.36 -14.08 25.27
N PRO A 44 -8.43 -14.51 25.98
CA PRO A 44 -9.77 -14.50 25.38
C PRO A 44 -10.32 -13.07 25.25
N LEU A 45 -9.79 -12.13 26.04
CA LEU A 45 -10.19 -10.73 26.01
C LEU A 45 -9.48 -9.95 24.90
N TRP A 46 -8.24 -10.33 24.54
CA TRP A 46 -7.46 -9.64 23.49
C TRP A 46 -7.36 -10.40 22.15
N ALA A 47 -7.61 -11.71 22.12
CA ALA A 47 -7.66 -12.53 20.89
C ALA A 47 -8.56 -11.95 19.78
N PRO A 48 -9.79 -11.45 20.05
CA PRO A 48 -10.58 -10.82 19.00
C PRO A 48 -9.90 -9.58 18.41
N PHE A 49 -9.15 -8.81 19.20
CA PHE A 49 -8.41 -7.64 18.73
C PHE A 49 -7.10 -8.01 18.01
N ALA A 50 -6.45 -9.11 18.40
CA ALA A 50 -5.26 -9.61 17.74
C ALA A 50 -5.56 -10.27 16.38
N LEU A 51 -6.75 -10.87 16.25
CA LEU A 51 -7.26 -11.49 15.02
C LEU A 51 -7.91 -10.48 14.07
N MET A 52 -8.16 -9.23 14.52
CA MET A 52 -8.66 -8.20 13.62
C MET A 52 -7.64 -7.95 12.51
N PRO A 53 -8.05 -8.00 11.23
CA PRO A 53 -7.16 -7.72 10.12
C PRO A 53 -6.61 -6.31 10.28
N SER A 54 -5.28 -6.22 10.39
CA SER A 54 -4.61 -4.92 10.45
C SER A 54 -4.97 -4.13 9.19
N PRO A 55 -5.37 -2.85 9.30
CA PRO A 55 -5.65 -2.02 8.14
C PRO A 55 -4.46 -1.98 7.18
N LEU A 56 -3.23 -2.08 7.69
CA LEU A 56 -2.01 -2.15 6.87
C LEU A 56 -1.94 -3.42 6.02
N ALA A 57 -2.38 -4.56 6.56
CA ALA A 57 -2.43 -5.81 5.82
C ALA A 57 -3.53 -5.82 4.75
N LYS A 58 -4.56 -4.96 4.90
CA LYS A 58 -5.61 -4.78 3.89
C LYS A 58 -5.07 -3.98 2.70
N HIS A 59 -4.42 -2.85 2.94
CA HIS A 59 -3.93 -1.98 1.87
C HIS A 59 -2.77 -2.60 1.08
N ALA A 60 -1.87 -3.33 1.74
CA ALA A 60 -0.83 -4.10 1.05
C ALA A 60 -1.44 -5.16 0.10
N LYS A 61 -2.47 -5.88 0.55
CA LYS A 61 -3.20 -6.84 -0.29
C LYS A 61 -3.93 -6.18 -1.46
N GLU A 62 -4.47 -5.00 -1.24
CA GLU A 62 -5.16 -4.22 -2.26
C GLU A 62 -4.19 -3.76 -3.36
N SER A 63 -3.04 -3.22 -2.97
CA SER A 63 -1.97 -2.84 -3.91
C SER A 63 -1.46 -4.04 -4.72
N ASP A 64 -1.23 -5.19 -4.08
CA ASP A 64 -0.80 -6.41 -4.77
C ASP A 64 -1.89 -6.92 -5.74
N ALA A 65 -3.17 -6.78 -5.40
CA ALA A 65 -4.28 -7.14 -6.27
C ALA A 65 -4.37 -6.22 -7.51
N ILE A 66 -4.13 -4.92 -7.33
CA ILE A 66 -4.08 -3.95 -8.45
C ILE A 66 -2.94 -4.31 -9.41
N VAL A 67 -1.74 -4.59 -8.89
CA VAL A 67 -0.59 -5.01 -9.71
C VAL A 67 -0.92 -6.27 -10.51
N ALA A 68 -1.49 -7.29 -9.87
CA ALA A 68 -1.87 -8.53 -10.55
C ALA A 68 -2.94 -8.29 -11.64
N ARG A 69 -3.92 -7.42 -11.39
CA ARG A 69 -4.93 -7.00 -12.38
C ARG A 69 -4.27 -6.32 -13.58
N VAL A 70 -3.36 -5.38 -13.32
CA VAL A 70 -2.60 -4.65 -14.36
C VAL A 70 -1.76 -5.60 -15.21
N GLU A 71 -0.98 -6.49 -14.59
CA GLU A 71 -0.13 -7.43 -15.32
C GLU A 71 -0.95 -8.38 -16.20
N LYS A 72 -2.09 -8.85 -15.70
CA LYS A 72 -3.04 -9.63 -16.47
C LYS A 72 -3.60 -8.83 -17.64
N ALA A 73 -4.04 -7.59 -17.41
CA ALA A 73 -4.61 -6.75 -18.45
C ALA A 73 -3.58 -6.43 -19.55
N LEU A 74 -2.34 -6.16 -19.18
CA LEU A 74 -1.23 -5.95 -20.10
C LEU A 74 -0.92 -7.18 -20.96
N ALA A 75 -0.90 -8.37 -20.35
CA ALA A 75 -0.68 -9.61 -21.10
C ALA A 75 -1.79 -9.85 -22.13
N GLU A 76 -3.05 -9.70 -21.72
CA GLU A 76 -4.21 -9.83 -22.61
C GLU A 76 -4.23 -8.76 -23.71
N ALA A 77 -3.82 -7.53 -23.40
CA ALA A 77 -3.70 -6.45 -24.37
C ALA A 77 -2.62 -6.71 -25.42
N VAL A 78 -1.44 -7.20 -25.01
CA VAL A 78 -0.36 -7.57 -25.94
C VAL A 78 -0.79 -8.71 -26.86
N ASP A 79 -1.46 -9.73 -26.31
CA ASP A 79 -1.96 -10.86 -27.10
C ASP A 79 -3.07 -10.43 -28.07
N ALA A 80 -3.91 -9.45 -27.69
CA ALA A 80 -4.92 -8.87 -28.58
C ALA A 80 -4.30 -8.01 -29.69
N ALA A 81 -3.21 -7.28 -29.39
CA ALA A 81 -2.54 -6.40 -30.33
C ALA A 81 -1.66 -7.14 -31.37
N ALA A 82 -1.24 -8.39 -31.09
CA ALA A 82 -0.24 -9.11 -31.89
C ALA A 82 -0.58 -9.28 -33.38
N GLU A 83 -1.87 -9.29 -33.74
CA GLU A 83 -2.35 -9.44 -35.14
C GLU A 83 -2.90 -8.13 -35.72
N THR A 84 -2.60 -7.00 -35.08
CA THR A 84 -3.07 -5.66 -35.46
C THR A 84 -1.90 -4.72 -35.76
N PRO A 85 -2.11 -3.62 -36.52
CA PRO A 85 -1.10 -2.58 -36.72
C PRO A 85 -0.60 -1.97 -35.40
N MET A 86 -1.44 -2.01 -34.36
CA MET A 86 -1.08 -1.59 -33.01
C MET A 86 0.11 -2.34 -32.38
N SER A 87 0.48 -3.53 -32.88
CA SER A 87 1.64 -4.28 -32.39
C SER A 87 2.97 -3.50 -32.49
N GLU A 88 3.06 -2.54 -33.41
CA GLU A 88 4.23 -1.66 -33.56
C GLU A 88 4.35 -0.65 -32.41
N ILE A 89 3.22 -0.15 -31.91
CA ILE A 89 3.15 0.87 -30.86
C ILE A 89 3.11 0.21 -29.48
N PHE A 90 2.31 -0.85 -29.34
CA PHE A 90 2.09 -1.55 -28.09
C PHE A 90 2.64 -2.97 -28.15
N SER A 91 3.94 -3.10 -27.85
CA SER A 91 4.66 -4.37 -27.86
C SER A 91 4.82 -4.98 -26.46
N ARG A 92 5.22 -6.26 -26.41
CA ARG A 92 5.58 -6.94 -25.15
C ARG A 92 6.66 -6.21 -24.35
N SER A 93 7.58 -5.51 -25.04
CA SER A 93 8.61 -4.69 -24.40
C SER A 93 7.98 -3.47 -23.69
N VAL A 94 7.07 -2.76 -24.36
CA VAL A 94 6.35 -1.61 -23.80
C VAL A 94 5.52 -2.04 -22.58
N ALA A 95 4.73 -3.10 -22.73
CA ALA A 95 3.97 -3.68 -21.61
C ALA A 95 4.86 -4.07 -20.43
N GLY A 96 6.04 -4.66 -20.68
CA GLY A 96 7.01 -4.99 -19.63
C GLY A 96 7.56 -3.77 -18.89
N ARG A 97 7.77 -2.65 -19.59
CA ARG A 97 8.17 -1.37 -18.96
C ARG A 97 7.06 -0.81 -18.08
N ILE A 98 5.81 -0.83 -18.56
CA ILE A 98 4.64 -0.39 -17.79
C ILE A 98 4.51 -1.22 -16.51
N ALA A 99 4.55 -2.55 -16.63
CA ALA A 99 4.46 -3.45 -15.48
C ALA A 99 5.58 -3.21 -14.45
N THR A 100 6.80 -2.93 -14.91
CA THR A 100 7.92 -2.62 -14.02
C THR A 100 7.71 -1.33 -13.25
N GLN A 101 7.20 -0.28 -13.90
CA GLN A 101 6.90 0.99 -13.23
C GLN A 101 5.74 0.86 -12.24
N VAL A 102 4.68 0.15 -12.61
CA VAL A 102 3.54 -0.12 -11.71
C VAL A 102 4.01 -0.88 -10.46
N ARG A 103 4.89 -1.88 -10.62
CA ARG A 103 5.52 -2.59 -9.49
C ARG A 103 6.36 -1.68 -8.61
N ALA A 104 7.12 -0.75 -9.20
CA ALA A 104 7.93 0.21 -8.46
C ALA A 104 7.06 1.16 -7.61
N VAL A 105 5.97 1.69 -8.18
CA VAL A 105 5.02 2.56 -7.47
C VAL A 105 4.31 1.77 -6.36
N ALA A 106 3.85 0.55 -6.62
CA ALA A 106 3.23 -0.30 -5.58
C ALA A 106 4.22 -0.65 -4.44
N ALA A 107 5.50 -0.83 -4.74
CA ALA A 107 6.52 -1.02 -3.72
C ALA A 107 6.70 0.23 -2.84
N ARG A 108 6.76 1.42 -3.45
CA ARG A 108 6.81 2.70 -2.73
C ARG A 108 5.58 2.90 -1.84
N LEU A 109 4.38 2.61 -2.37
CA LEU A 109 3.15 2.74 -1.60
C LEU A 109 3.16 1.87 -0.34
N ARG A 110 3.62 0.62 -0.47
CA ARG A 110 3.79 -0.29 0.70
C ARG A 110 4.81 0.24 1.70
N GLU A 111 5.89 0.85 1.23
CA GLU A 111 6.88 1.49 2.10
C GLU A 111 6.28 2.69 2.86
N LEU A 112 5.56 3.57 2.16
CA LEU A 112 4.85 4.70 2.78
C LEU A 112 3.80 4.23 3.81
N GLU A 113 3.08 3.16 3.50
CA GLU A 113 2.14 2.53 4.44
C GLU A 113 2.86 1.98 5.67
N ALA A 114 3.97 1.26 5.47
CA ALA A 114 4.80 0.73 6.55
C ALA A 114 5.43 1.83 7.42
N LEU A 115 5.77 2.98 6.85
CA LEU A 115 6.22 4.16 7.60
C LEU A 115 5.06 4.75 8.40
N SER A 116 3.91 4.98 7.76
CA SER A 116 2.72 5.54 8.41
C SER A 116 2.17 4.68 9.55
N ALA A 117 2.47 3.38 9.55
CA ALA A 117 2.14 2.44 10.60
C ALA A 117 2.87 2.70 11.94
N GLN A 118 4.01 3.39 11.89
CA GLN A 118 4.87 3.55 13.06
C GLN A 118 4.31 4.67 13.94
N THR A 119 4.33 4.49 15.25
CA THR A 119 3.68 5.38 16.23
C THR A 119 4.11 6.84 16.14
N HIS A 120 5.31 7.13 15.63
CA HIS A 120 5.80 8.50 15.47
C HIS A 120 5.23 9.22 14.23
N PHE A 121 4.56 8.52 13.33
CA PHE A 121 3.84 9.07 12.17
C PHE A 121 2.33 9.16 12.40
N ASP A 122 1.86 9.06 13.66
CA ASP A 122 0.45 9.21 13.99
C ASP A 122 -0.02 10.66 13.82
N ARG A 123 -0.80 10.90 12.75
CA ARG A 123 -1.41 12.19 12.43
C ARG A 123 -2.33 12.69 13.53
N GLY A 124 -3.11 11.81 14.14
CA GLY A 124 -4.05 12.16 15.20
C GLY A 124 -3.30 12.61 16.46
N ALA A 125 -2.29 11.84 16.86
CA ALA A 125 -1.45 12.21 18.00
C ALA A 125 -0.67 13.51 17.76
N SER A 126 -0.18 13.74 16.54
CA SER A 126 0.49 14.99 16.15
C SER A 126 -0.45 16.20 16.22
N ALA A 127 -1.66 16.09 15.68
CA ALA A 127 -2.66 17.16 15.74
C ALA A 127 -3.05 17.49 17.19
N GLN A 128 -3.28 16.46 18.02
CA GLN A 128 -3.59 16.63 19.44
C GLN A 128 -2.45 17.31 20.20
N ARG A 129 -1.19 16.89 19.95
CA ARG A 129 -0.02 17.51 20.57
C ARG A 129 0.10 18.99 20.20
N LEU A 130 -0.13 19.33 18.93
CA LEU A 130 -0.10 20.72 18.49
C LEU A 130 -1.18 21.54 19.20
N ALA A 131 -2.42 21.06 19.22
CA ALA A 131 -3.52 21.73 19.90
C ALA A 131 -3.26 21.91 21.41
N ASP A 132 -2.71 20.90 22.07
CA ASP A 132 -2.34 20.93 23.49
C ASP A 132 -1.19 21.92 23.78
N LEU A 133 -0.22 22.07 22.86
CA LEU A 133 0.84 23.08 22.98
C LEU A 133 0.29 24.51 22.79
N GLU A 134 -0.62 24.70 21.84
CA GLU A 134 -1.28 25.99 21.59
C GLU A 134 -2.17 26.40 22.77
N GLN A 135 -2.96 25.47 23.32
CA GLN A 135 -3.84 25.72 24.46
C GLN A 135 -3.07 26.09 25.73
N ARG A 136 -1.92 25.46 25.98
CA ARG A 136 -1.09 25.74 27.16
C ARG A 136 -0.21 26.98 27.03
N GLY A 137 -0.24 27.66 25.88
CA GLY A 137 0.64 28.81 25.62
C GLY A 137 2.12 28.42 25.68
N ALA A 138 2.47 27.24 25.16
CA ALA A 138 3.85 26.77 25.12
C ALA A 138 4.76 27.77 24.39
N PRO A 139 6.08 27.76 24.65
CA PRO A 139 7.01 28.65 23.96
C PRO A 139 6.89 28.52 22.43
N GLU A 140 6.92 29.64 21.72
CA GLU A 140 6.67 29.75 20.28
C GLU A 140 7.50 28.76 19.44
N ARG A 141 8.76 28.54 19.84
CA ARG A 141 9.66 27.58 19.19
C ARG A 141 9.14 26.13 19.24
N ALA A 142 8.50 25.73 20.33
CA ALA A 142 7.93 24.39 20.49
C ALA A 142 6.70 24.22 19.60
N ILE A 143 5.84 25.25 19.52
CA ILE A 143 4.68 25.27 18.63
C ILE A 143 5.13 25.21 17.16
N ALA A 144 6.12 26.02 16.77
CA ALA A 144 6.64 26.02 15.40
C ALA A 144 7.18 24.64 14.97
N THR A 145 7.91 23.96 15.86
CA THR A 145 8.42 22.61 15.59
C THR A 145 7.28 21.59 15.45
N ALA A 146 6.28 21.65 16.32
CA ALA A 146 5.12 20.76 16.27
C ALA A 146 4.27 20.97 15.00
N ARG A 147 4.11 22.23 14.55
CA ARG A 147 3.44 22.56 13.29
C ARG A 147 4.18 21.98 12.09
N LEU A 148 5.50 22.18 12.02
CA LEU A 148 6.32 21.63 10.95
C LEU A 148 6.19 20.11 10.88
N GLN A 149 6.26 19.42 12.02
CA GLN A 149 6.06 17.98 12.07
C GLN A 149 4.66 17.59 11.57
N HIS A 150 3.61 18.29 12.02
CA HIS A 150 2.25 18.02 11.59
C HIS A 150 2.07 18.20 10.07
N ASP A 151 2.59 19.29 9.51
CA ASP A 151 2.55 19.57 8.08
C ASP A 151 3.30 18.52 7.27
N SER A 152 4.46 18.06 7.75
CA SER A 152 5.18 16.95 7.11
C SER A 152 4.36 15.67 7.08
N LEU A 153 3.63 15.36 8.15
CA LEU A 153 2.76 14.17 8.21
C LEU A 153 1.54 14.30 7.28
N LEU A 154 0.99 15.50 7.11
CA LEU A 154 -0.08 15.75 6.15
C LEU A 154 0.41 15.53 4.72
N ARG A 155 1.55 16.12 4.35
CA ARG A 155 2.15 15.94 3.03
C ARG A 155 2.43 14.47 2.69
N LEU A 156 2.93 13.70 3.66
CA LEU A 156 3.15 12.26 3.47
C LEU A 156 1.84 11.51 3.21
N ALA A 157 0.76 11.88 3.89
CA ALA A 157 -0.53 11.25 3.68
C ALA A 157 -1.17 11.63 2.33
N ASP A 158 -1.00 12.87 1.90
CA ASP A 158 -1.45 13.34 0.58
C ASP A 158 -0.69 12.63 -0.53
N LEU A 159 0.63 12.47 -0.41
CA LEU A 159 1.46 11.71 -1.35
C LEU A 159 0.97 10.26 -1.46
N ARG A 160 0.73 9.60 -0.32
CA ARG A 160 0.21 8.23 -0.29
C ARG A 160 -1.16 8.12 -0.97
N ALA A 161 -2.04 9.09 -0.75
CA ALA A 161 -3.38 9.11 -1.35
C ALA A 161 -3.30 9.30 -2.87
N ALA A 162 -2.44 10.22 -3.33
CA ALA A 162 -2.21 10.46 -4.75
C ALA A 162 -1.64 9.21 -5.45
N ASP A 163 -0.68 8.52 -4.82
CA ASP A 163 -0.08 7.29 -5.35
C ASP A 163 -1.10 6.16 -5.50
N ALA A 164 -1.93 5.96 -4.47
CA ALA A 164 -2.98 4.95 -4.49
C ALA A 164 -4.02 5.25 -5.58
N GLN A 165 -4.44 6.51 -5.71
CA GLN A 165 -5.39 6.93 -6.74
C GLN A 165 -4.81 6.75 -8.14
N ALA A 166 -3.56 7.15 -8.37
CA ALA A 166 -2.92 7.03 -9.67
C ALA A 166 -2.73 5.56 -10.11
N LEU A 167 -2.46 4.64 -9.17
CA LEU A 167 -2.43 3.20 -9.46
C LEU A 167 -3.80 2.66 -9.89
N GLU A 168 -4.88 3.07 -9.23
CA GLU A 168 -6.24 2.65 -9.58
C GLU A 168 -6.63 3.17 -10.97
N GLU A 169 -6.40 4.46 -11.22
CA GLU A 169 -6.68 5.09 -12.52
C GLU A 169 -5.88 4.45 -13.66
N LEU A 170 -4.61 4.10 -13.44
CA LEU A 170 -3.81 3.34 -14.41
C LEU A 170 -4.40 1.95 -14.69
N ALA A 171 -4.88 1.26 -13.67
CA ALA A 171 -5.49 -0.05 -13.85
C ALA A 171 -6.76 0.04 -14.70
N ASP A 172 -7.61 1.05 -14.45
CA ASP A 172 -8.81 1.31 -15.23
C ASP A 172 -8.49 1.66 -16.70
N LEU A 173 -7.47 2.49 -16.94
CA LEU A 173 -7.02 2.83 -18.29
C LEU A 173 -6.51 1.60 -19.05
N LEU A 174 -5.77 0.71 -18.38
CA LEU A 174 -5.27 -0.52 -18.99
C LEU A 174 -6.38 -1.53 -19.27
N ASP A 175 -7.40 -1.61 -18.41
CA ASP A 175 -8.60 -2.41 -18.69
C ASP A 175 -9.42 -1.86 -19.86
N ALA A 176 -9.51 -0.54 -20.00
CA ALA A 176 -10.12 0.11 -21.15
C ALA A 176 -9.32 -0.17 -22.44
N LEU A 177 -7.98 -0.04 -22.40
CA LEU A 177 -7.09 -0.36 -23.51
C LEU A 177 -7.27 -1.80 -23.98
N ARG A 178 -7.23 -2.75 -23.03
CA ARG A 178 -7.47 -4.17 -23.28
C ARG A 178 -8.79 -4.41 -24.00
N THR A 179 -9.86 -3.79 -23.51
CA THR A 179 -11.20 -3.94 -24.10
C THR A 179 -11.24 -3.42 -25.54
N GLN A 180 -10.61 -2.27 -25.81
CA GLN A 180 -10.55 -1.70 -27.14
C GLN A 180 -9.70 -2.53 -28.11
N LEU A 181 -8.57 -3.07 -27.67
CA LEU A 181 -7.72 -3.93 -28.52
C LEU A 181 -8.42 -5.25 -28.86
N VAL A 182 -9.11 -5.84 -27.88
CA VAL A 182 -9.93 -7.03 -28.12
C VAL A 182 -11.03 -6.71 -29.13
N LEU A 183 -11.71 -5.57 -28.99
CA LEU A 183 -12.74 -5.14 -29.94
C LEU A 183 -12.16 -4.91 -31.34
N ALA A 184 -11.02 -4.22 -31.45
CA ALA A 184 -10.34 -3.94 -32.73
C ALA A 184 -9.97 -5.25 -33.45
N ARG A 185 -9.46 -6.24 -32.71
CA ARG A 185 -9.13 -7.57 -33.25
C ARG A 185 -10.34 -8.26 -33.88
N TYR A 186 -11.54 -8.14 -33.29
CA TYR A 186 -12.75 -8.80 -33.82
C TYR A 186 -13.50 -7.95 -34.85
N ALA A 187 -13.48 -6.63 -34.73
CA ALA A 187 -14.22 -5.73 -35.59
C ALA A 187 -13.43 -5.30 -36.85
N GLY A 188 -12.11 -5.51 -36.88
CA GLY A 188 -11.23 -4.98 -37.93
C GLY A 188 -11.24 -3.45 -38.00
N ALA A 189 -11.61 -2.78 -36.91
CA ALA A 189 -11.86 -1.34 -36.83
C ALA A 189 -10.57 -0.53 -36.63
N SER A 190 -10.63 0.78 -36.91
CA SER A 190 -9.46 1.68 -36.83
C SER A 190 -8.93 1.84 -35.39
N ASP A 191 -7.59 1.88 -35.29
CA ASP A 191 -6.81 1.94 -34.04
C ASP A 191 -6.85 3.32 -33.32
N ASP A 192 -7.70 4.27 -33.76
CA ASP A 192 -7.71 5.64 -33.25
C ASP A 192 -8.04 5.72 -31.76
N GLY A 193 -8.99 4.91 -31.29
CA GLY A 193 -9.37 4.86 -29.87
C GLY A 193 -8.24 4.31 -29.00
N ALA A 194 -7.62 3.22 -29.43
CA ALA A 194 -6.57 2.54 -28.67
C ALA A 194 -5.29 3.38 -28.62
N SER A 195 -4.97 4.13 -29.68
CA SER A 195 -3.81 5.04 -29.72
C SER A 195 -3.96 6.19 -28.72
N ALA A 196 -5.17 6.75 -28.59
CA ALA A 196 -5.46 7.78 -27.59
C ALA A 196 -5.30 7.26 -26.15
N ILE A 197 -5.75 6.02 -25.87
CA ILE A 197 -5.57 5.41 -24.55
C ILE A 197 -4.08 5.15 -24.27
N VAL A 198 -3.31 4.65 -25.23
CA VAL A 198 -1.85 4.45 -25.04
C VAL A 198 -1.16 5.78 -24.72
N GLY A 199 -1.54 6.88 -25.38
CA GLY A 199 -1.04 8.21 -25.08
C GLY A 199 -1.35 8.66 -23.65
N GLU A 200 -2.59 8.47 -23.18
CA GLU A 200 -2.99 8.78 -21.80
C GLU A 200 -2.24 7.91 -20.78
N VAL A 201 -2.13 6.59 -21.03
CA VAL A 201 -1.35 5.67 -20.19
C VAL A 201 0.09 6.16 -20.04
N TRP A 202 0.71 6.61 -21.15
CA TRP A 202 2.06 7.14 -21.12
C TRP A 202 2.18 8.46 -20.34
N ALA A 203 1.25 9.40 -20.55
CA ALA A 203 1.20 10.66 -19.82
C ALA A 203 1.06 10.44 -18.29
N ARG A 204 0.23 9.48 -17.87
CA ARG A 204 0.10 9.11 -16.44
C ARG A 204 1.34 8.45 -15.89
N LEU A 205 1.97 7.60 -16.69
CA LEU A 205 3.20 6.91 -16.30
C LEU A 205 4.38 7.89 -16.17
N GLU A 206 4.48 8.88 -17.06
CA GLU A 206 5.44 9.99 -16.93
C GLU A 206 5.13 10.87 -15.72
N GLY A 207 3.85 11.15 -15.43
CA GLY A 207 3.44 11.85 -14.21
C GLY A 207 3.89 11.12 -12.93
N LEU A 208 3.79 9.80 -12.92
CA LEU A 208 4.26 8.95 -11.82
C LEU A 208 5.79 8.87 -11.73
N GLY A 209 6.47 8.85 -12.87
CA GLY A 209 7.95 8.88 -12.97
C GLY A 209 8.55 10.22 -12.53
N ALA A 210 7.94 11.34 -12.91
CA ALA A 210 8.39 12.66 -12.48
C ALA A 210 8.20 12.86 -10.96
N ALA A 211 7.14 12.30 -10.39
CA ALA A 211 6.96 12.28 -8.93
C ALA A 211 8.00 11.40 -8.22
N LEU A 212 8.49 10.34 -8.86
CA LEU A 212 9.56 9.48 -8.36
C LEU A 212 10.93 10.19 -8.33
N ASP A 213 11.28 10.88 -9.41
CA ASP A 213 12.57 11.57 -9.52
C ASP A 213 12.66 12.84 -8.64
N GLN A 214 11.52 13.39 -8.21
CA GLN A 214 11.47 14.52 -7.28
C GLN A 214 11.62 14.13 -5.81
N ALA A 215 11.64 12.83 -5.47
CA ALA A 215 11.96 12.39 -4.11
C ALA A 215 13.45 12.72 -3.84
N PRO A 216 13.77 13.67 -2.95
CA PRO A 216 15.11 14.20 -2.84
C PRO A 216 16.08 13.11 -2.39
N HIS A 217 17.20 13.00 -3.12
CA HIS A 217 18.44 12.44 -2.58
C HIS A 217 18.77 13.19 -1.29
N ALA A 218 18.39 12.61 -0.15
CA ALA A 218 18.85 13.08 1.15
C ALA A 218 20.37 12.80 1.23
N PRO A 219 21.18 13.78 1.67
CA PRO A 219 22.64 13.68 1.73
C PRO A 219 23.14 12.66 2.76
#